data_AF-A0A7K0Y8I6-F1
#
_entry.id   AF-A0A7K0Y8I6-F1
#
_cell.length_a   1.000
_cell.length_b   1.000
_cell.length_c   1.000
_cell.angle_alpha   90.00
_cell.angle_beta   90.00
_cell.angle_gamma   90.00
#
_symmetry.space_group_name_H-M   'P 1'
#
loop_
_entity.id
_entity.type
_entity.pdbx_description
1 polymer ?
#
loop_
_entity_poly.entity_id
_entity_poly.type
_entity_poly.pdbx_seq_one_letter_code
_entity_poly.pdbx_strand_id
1 'polypeptide(L)'
;MEKTASELAPSWLSIPKDVNAISKSIWPASFVRDASGDVQVGGVSVAQLVAKYGSPLMVIDQADFISRAQVVKQAFDSTASKIQTSAKVYYASKSLSTTEVVKWVAANGLNMDVCSAGELALALAGGIEPGRIGLHGNNKSVSEIDEAVTAGVGAIVIDSEIEIERIASISSSQNKIQNVRIRVNSGVHAFTHEYLATSREDQKFGIAIADVPELVAKIRSHSQLNFLGLHSHIGSQIFSVEGFIESVKRLMPLHKLLLETGSVPELNLGGGFGINYTAADQAPEVSFFASEICSEVEKRCRELGIEVPVL
;
A
#
# COMPACT_ATOMS: atom_id res chain seq x y z
N MET A 1 3.64 43.30 -16.38
CA MET A 1 3.39 42.04 -17.11
C MET A 1 4.22 40.98 -16.43
N GLU A 2 3.58 40.08 -15.67
CA GLU A 2 4.27 38.89 -15.16
C GLU A 2 4.90 38.16 -16.34
N LYS A 3 6.20 37.90 -16.27
CA LYS A 3 6.91 37.14 -17.30
C LYS A 3 6.23 35.77 -17.38
N THR A 4 5.51 35.51 -18.47
CA THR A 4 5.04 34.18 -18.77
C THR A 4 6.26 33.28 -18.93
N ALA A 5 6.25 32.11 -18.29
CA ALA A 5 7.08 31.00 -18.75
C ALA A 5 6.78 30.84 -20.25
N SER A 6 7.80 30.54 -21.06
CA SER A 6 7.75 30.33 -22.53
C SER A 6 6.35 30.09 -23.11
N GLU A 7 6.02 30.58 -24.31
CA GLU A 7 4.72 30.26 -24.96
C GLU A 7 4.43 28.74 -25.07
N LEU A 8 5.47 27.90 -24.95
CA LEU A 8 5.39 26.44 -24.91
C LEU A 8 5.19 25.84 -23.50
N ALA A 9 5.22 26.66 -22.45
CA ALA A 9 5.08 26.23 -21.07
C ALA A 9 3.61 25.90 -20.78
N PRO A 10 3.35 24.76 -20.11
CA PRO A 10 2.00 24.44 -19.66
C PRO A 10 1.44 25.54 -18.75
N SER A 11 0.12 25.76 -18.79
CA SER A 11 -0.55 26.80 -18.00
C SER A 11 -0.41 26.63 -16.48
N TRP A 12 -0.11 25.41 -16.02
CA TRP A 12 0.15 25.10 -14.61
C TRP A 12 1.61 25.38 -14.18
N LEU A 13 2.53 25.63 -15.12
CA LEU A 13 3.93 25.89 -14.82
C LEU A 13 4.14 27.38 -14.50
N SER A 14 4.35 27.68 -13.23
CA SER A 14 4.64 29.04 -12.77
C SER A 14 6.15 29.28 -12.63
N ILE A 15 6.61 30.49 -12.96
CA ILE A 15 7.98 30.91 -12.66
C ILE A 15 8.07 31.12 -11.14
N PRO A 16 8.99 30.44 -10.42
CA PRO A 16 9.15 30.64 -8.99
C PRO A 16 9.48 32.10 -8.67
N LYS A 17 8.77 32.69 -7.70
CA LYS A 17 9.06 34.05 -7.22
C LYS A 17 10.42 34.14 -6.53
N ASP A 18 10.83 33.05 -5.89
CA ASP A 18 12.15 32.86 -5.29
C ASP A 18 12.63 31.43 -5.59
N VAL A 19 13.73 31.33 -6.32
CA VAL A 19 14.35 30.03 -6.67
C VAL A 19 15.06 29.38 -5.48
N ASN A 20 15.29 30.12 -4.40
CA ASN A 20 15.93 29.60 -3.18
C ASN A 20 14.92 29.07 -2.15
N ALA A 21 13.62 29.31 -2.36
CA ALA A 21 12.55 28.91 -1.46
C ALA A 21 12.47 27.39 -1.34
N ILE A 22 12.29 26.91 -0.11
CA ILE A 22 12.09 25.49 0.20
C ILE A 22 10.59 25.26 0.41
N SER A 23 9.99 24.41 -0.42
CA SER A 23 8.60 23.99 -0.23
C SER A 23 8.49 22.94 0.87
N LYS A 24 7.79 23.28 1.95
CA LYS A 24 7.47 22.35 3.05
C LYS A 24 6.54 21.20 2.62
N SER A 25 5.87 21.33 1.47
CA SER A 25 4.99 20.28 0.96
C SER A 25 5.74 19.16 0.23
N ILE A 26 7.00 19.41 -0.17
CA ILE A 26 7.83 18.48 -0.96
C ILE A 26 8.96 17.91 -0.12
N TRP A 27 9.69 18.77 0.59
CA TRP A 27 10.87 18.38 1.33
C TRP A 27 10.54 17.83 2.73
N PRO A 28 11.38 16.94 3.30
CA PRO A 28 11.25 16.51 4.69
C PRO A 28 11.15 17.69 5.64
N ALA A 29 10.44 17.54 6.76
CA ALA A 29 10.24 18.64 7.71
C ALA A 29 11.56 19.20 8.27
N SER A 30 12.62 18.39 8.34
CA SER A 30 13.95 18.79 8.79
C SER A 30 14.81 19.46 7.72
N PHE A 31 14.33 19.52 6.47
CA PHE A 31 15.05 20.13 5.36
C PHE A 31 14.96 21.65 5.45
N VAL A 32 16.04 22.29 5.90
CA VAL A 32 16.09 23.73 6.18
C VAL A 32 17.30 24.37 5.50
N ARG A 33 17.14 25.63 5.10
CA ARG A 33 18.25 26.48 4.65
C ARG A 33 18.58 27.49 5.73
N ASP A 34 19.84 27.58 6.11
CA ASP A 34 20.29 28.57 7.09
C ASP A 34 20.62 29.94 6.44
N ALA A 35 21.00 30.91 7.28
CA ALA A 35 21.29 32.27 6.84
C ALA A 35 22.52 32.39 5.91
N SER A 36 23.41 31.39 5.90
CA SER A 36 24.55 31.33 4.99
C SER A 36 24.18 30.77 3.61
N GLY A 37 22.98 30.19 3.48
CA GLY A 37 22.50 29.53 2.28
C GLY A 37 22.77 28.03 2.26
N ASP A 38 23.50 27.49 3.25
CA ASP A 38 23.71 26.05 3.40
C ASP A 38 22.40 25.34 3.76
N VAL A 39 22.28 24.09 3.32
CA VAL A 39 21.09 23.26 3.50
C VAL A 39 21.40 22.15 4.47
N GLN A 40 20.47 21.86 5.36
CA GLN A 40 20.58 20.81 6.36
C GLN A 40 19.43 19.81 6.24
N VAL A 41 19.72 18.55 6.56
CA VAL A 41 18.71 17.47 6.71
C VAL A 41 18.98 16.79 8.04
N GLY A 42 17.96 16.66 8.88
CA GLY A 42 18.10 16.12 10.24
C GLY A 42 19.07 16.92 11.11
N GLY A 43 19.24 18.22 10.83
CA GLY A 43 20.23 19.08 11.50
C GLY A 43 21.69 18.87 11.06
N VAL A 44 21.93 18.11 9.98
CA VAL A 44 23.28 17.89 9.42
C VAL A 44 23.40 18.61 8.07
N SER A 45 24.47 19.39 7.91
CA SER A 45 24.77 20.09 6.64
C SER A 45 24.94 19.11 5.49
N VAL A 46 24.30 19.40 4.36
CA VAL A 46 24.46 18.63 3.12
C VAL A 46 25.91 18.70 2.62
N ALA A 47 26.58 19.85 2.78
CA ALA A 47 27.99 19.97 2.42
C ALA A 47 28.87 19.04 3.27
N GLN A 48 28.59 18.91 4.57
CA GLN A 48 29.28 17.96 5.45
C GLN A 48 29.00 16.50 5.07
N LEU A 49 27.75 16.17 4.72
CA LEU A 49 27.37 14.84 4.25
C LEU A 49 28.13 14.46 2.97
N VAL A 50 28.19 15.36 1.99
CA VAL A 50 28.93 15.14 0.74
C VAL A 50 30.44 15.05 0.98
N ALA A 51 31.01 15.90 1.83
CA ALA A 51 32.43 15.83 2.16
C ALA A 51 32.81 14.49 2.82
N LYS A 52 31.90 13.91 3.60
CA LYS A 52 32.12 12.64 4.30
C LYS A 52 31.87 11.40 3.44
N TYR A 53 30.79 11.39 2.65
CA TYR A 53 30.30 10.19 1.95
C TYR A 53 30.43 10.25 0.42
N GLY A 54 30.82 11.40 -0.13
CA GLY A 54 30.90 11.63 -1.58
C GLY A 54 29.53 11.88 -2.23
N SER A 55 29.52 11.99 -3.56
CA SER A 55 28.31 12.18 -4.37
C SER A 55 28.36 11.28 -5.62
N PRO A 56 27.21 10.76 -6.12
CA PRO A 56 25.84 11.01 -5.66
C PRO A 56 25.53 10.36 -4.30
N LEU A 57 24.67 11.02 -3.51
CA LEU A 57 24.32 10.59 -2.15
C LEU A 57 22.80 10.61 -1.97
N MET A 58 22.23 9.49 -1.52
CA MET A 58 20.85 9.40 -1.08
C MET A 58 20.79 9.58 0.44
N VAL A 59 20.16 10.66 0.88
CA VAL A 59 19.99 10.99 2.31
C VAL A 59 18.54 10.70 2.69
N ILE A 60 18.34 9.81 3.66
CA ILE A 60 17.02 9.46 4.17
C ILE A 60 16.85 10.11 5.54
N ASP A 61 15.85 10.96 5.67
CA ASP A 61 15.46 11.52 6.96
C ASP A 61 14.64 10.49 7.74
N GLN A 62 15.28 9.86 8.72
CA GLN A 62 14.65 8.87 9.60
C GLN A 62 13.48 9.47 10.40
N ALA A 63 13.60 10.71 10.88
CA ALA A 63 12.57 11.33 11.69
C ALA A 63 11.31 11.62 10.86
N ASP A 64 11.49 12.07 9.62
CA ASP A 64 10.38 12.27 8.67
C ASP A 64 9.69 10.94 8.33
N PHE A 65 10.46 9.87 8.06
CA PHE A 65 9.90 8.53 7.84
C PHE A 65 9.04 8.07 9.02
N ILE A 66 9.58 8.14 10.25
CA ILE A 66 8.90 7.70 11.47
C ILE A 66 7.64 8.53 11.69
N SER A 67 7.72 9.86 11.54
CA SER A 67 6.56 10.75 11.67
C SER A 67 5.46 10.38 10.67
N ARG A 68 5.79 10.12 9.41
CA ARG A 68 4.80 9.72 8.40
C ARG A 68 4.18 8.36 8.72
N ALA A 69 4.98 7.38 9.14
CA ALA A 69 4.47 6.07 9.54
C ALA A 69 3.44 6.19 10.69
N GLN A 70 3.72 7.04 11.68
CA GLN A 70 2.82 7.32 12.80
C GLN A 70 1.54 8.03 12.35
N VAL A 71 1.65 9.06 11.48
CA VAL A 71 0.48 9.78 10.94
C VAL A 71 -0.43 8.84 10.16
N VAL A 72 0.11 8.01 9.27
CA VAL A 72 -0.67 7.05 8.49
C VAL A 72 -1.34 6.03 9.42
N LYS A 73 -0.59 5.46 10.36
CA LYS A 73 -1.12 4.48 11.31
C LYS A 73 -2.25 5.08 12.16
N GLN A 74 -2.03 6.26 12.74
CA GLN A 74 -3.03 6.94 13.56
C GLN A 74 -4.29 7.29 12.76
N ALA A 75 -4.13 7.76 11.52
CA ALA A 75 -5.25 8.06 10.64
C ALA A 75 -6.17 6.84 10.49
N PHE A 76 -5.64 5.70 10.05
CA PHE A 76 -6.40 4.48 9.84
C PHE A 76 -6.92 3.85 11.14
N ASP A 77 -6.10 3.80 12.21
CA ASP A 77 -6.54 3.28 13.51
C ASP A 77 -7.74 4.08 14.04
N SER A 78 -7.69 5.41 13.94
CA SER A 78 -8.74 6.29 14.45
C SER A 78 -10.03 6.25 13.63
N THR A 79 -9.94 6.14 12.30
CA THR A 79 -11.13 6.07 11.43
C THR A 79 -11.77 4.69 11.48
N ALA A 80 -10.98 3.62 11.48
CA ALA A 80 -11.48 2.25 11.64
C ALA A 80 -12.19 2.04 12.98
N SER A 81 -11.62 2.56 14.07
CA SER A 81 -12.22 2.44 15.41
C SER A 81 -13.61 3.12 15.48
N LYS A 82 -13.83 4.22 14.76
CA LYS A 82 -15.14 4.91 14.72
C LYS A 82 -16.24 4.06 14.09
N ILE A 83 -15.89 3.22 13.13
CA ILE A 83 -16.81 2.29 12.45
C ILE A 83 -16.75 0.88 13.05
N GLN A 84 -16.24 0.76 14.29
CA GLN A 84 -16.19 -0.46 15.08
C GLN A 84 -15.37 -1.62 14.45
N THR A 85 -14.34 -1.28 13.67
CA THR A 85 -13.38 -2.24 13.12
C THR A 85 -11.93 -1.86 13.48
N SER A 86 -10.96 -2.60 12.95
CA SER A 86 -9.54 -2.29 13.04
C SER A 86 -8.93 -2.17 11.65
N ALA A 87 -7.77 -1.51 11.56
CA ALA A 87 -7.01 -1.38 10.33
C ALA A 87 -5.58 -1.93 10.48
N LYS A 88 -5.08 -2.57 9.44
CA LYS A 88 -3.72 -3.05 9.28
C LYS A 88 -3.03 -2.21 8.21
N VAL A 89 -2.16 -1.29 8.64
CA VAL A 89 -1.34 -0.50 7.70
C VAL A 89 -0.12 -1.32 7.27
N TYR A 90 0.05 -1.52 5.97
CA TYR A 90 1.21 -2.18 5.38
C TYR A 90 2.14 -1.17 4.72
N TYR A 91 3.42 -1.20 5.08
CA TYR A 91 4.46 -0.52 4.32
C TYR A 91 4.82 -1.35 3.08
N ALA A 92 4.69 -0.76 1.89
CA ALA A 92 5.03 -1.42 0.64
C ALA A 92 6.54 -1.36 0.39
N SER A 93 7.22 -2.49 0.59
CA SER A 93 8.68 -2.63 0.50
C SER A 93 9.27 -2.25 -0.86
N LYS A 94 8.49 -2.38 -1.93
CA LYS A 94 8.83 -1.92 -3.30
C LYS A 94 9.22 -0.43 -3.39
N SER A 95 8.87 0.38 -2.38
CA SER A 95 9.23 1.81 -2.34
C SER A 95 10.67 2.04 -1.88
N LEU A 96 11.09 1.40 -0.77
CA LEU A 96 12.46 1.39 -0.28
C LEU A 96 12.66 0.21 0.69
N SER A 97 13.54 -0.72 0.34
CA SER A 97 13.81 -1.92 1.14
C SER A 97 15.23 -1.95 1.66
N THR A 98 15.41 -1.64 2.94
CA THR A 98 16.65 -1.88 3.68
C THR A 98 16.31 -2.48 5.04
N THR A 99 17.23 -3.23 5.65
CA THR A 99 17.01 -3.79 7.00
C THR A 99 16.76 -2.72 8.04
N GLU A 100 17.26 -1.50 7.85
CA GLU A 100 17.04 -0.38 8.76
C GLU A 100 15.62 0.20 8.63
N VAL A 101 15.12 0.35 7.41
CA VAL A 101 13.71 0.72 7.16
C VAL A 101 12.76 -0.31 7.75
N VAL A 102 13.07 -1.61 7.63
CA VAL A 102 12.27 -2.68 8.24
C VAL A 102 12.18 -2.51 9.76
N LYS A 103 13.28 -2.19 10.45
CA LYS A 103 13.26 -1.93 11.90
C LYS A 103 12.34 -0.76 12.23
N TRP A 104 12.39 0.31 11.45
CA TRP A 104 11.51 1.47 11.67
C TRP A 104 10.03 1.12 11.46
N VAL A 105 9.70 0.34 10.43
CA VAL A 105 8.35 -0.18 10.18
C VAL A 105 7.88 -1.04 11.36
N ALA A 106 8.70 -2.00 11.79
CA ALA A 106 8.39 -2.90 12.88
C ALA A 106 8.16 -2.15 14.20
N ALA A 107 9.07 -1.22 14.54
CA ALA A 107 9.03 -0.41 15.76
C ALA A 107 7.84 0.55 15.83
N ASN A 108 7.31 1.00 14.69
CA ASN A 108 6.13 1.85 14.62
C ASN A 108 4.81 1.06 14.49
N GLY A 109 4.85 -0.28 14.60
CA GLY A 109 3.63 -1.09 14.60
C GLY A 109 2.97 -1.26 13.23
N LEU A 110 3.70 -1.02 12.13
CA LEU A 110 3.21 -1.24 10.76
C LEU A 110 3.48 -2.67 10.29
N ASN A 111 2.62 -3.21 9.45
CA ASN A 111 2.88 -4.44 8.71
C ASN A 111 3.77 -4.14 7.49
N MET A 112 4.22 -5.17 6.77
CA MET A 112 5.05 -4.98 5.57
C MET A 112 4.57 -5.86 4.43
N ASP A 113 4.38 -5.26 3.26
CA ASP A 113 4.13 -5.99 2.03
C ASP A 113 5.45 -6.22 1.29
N VAL A 114 5.72 -7.47 0.91
CA VAL A 114 6.87 -7.90 0.10
C VAL A 114 6.35 -8.53 -1.20
N CYS A 115 7.14 -8.48 -2.27
CA CYS A 115 6.74 -8.97 -3.59
C CYS A 115 7.76 -9.91 -4.25
N SER A 116 8.79 -10.35 -3.52
CA SER A 116 9.76 -11.36 -3.96
C SER A 116 10.44 -12.08 -2.79
N ALA A 117 11.10 -13.21 -3.04
CA ALA A 117 11.96 -13.89 -2.05
C ALA A 117 13.04 -12.97 -1.46
N GLY A 118 13.65 -12.09 -2.28
CA GLY A 118 14.69 -11.17 -1.81
C GLY A 118 14.15 -10.13 -0.81
N GLU A 119 12.96 -9.59 -1.07
CA GLU A 119 12.28 -8.68 -0.14
C GLU A 119 11.82 -9.41 1.13
N LEU A 120 11.34 -10.66 1.01
CA LEU A 120 11.01 -11.50 2.17
C LEU A 120 12.25 -11.75 3.05
N ALA A 121 13.36 -12.16 2.46
CA ALA A 121 14.61 -12.40 3.18
C ALA A 121 15.11 -11.12 3.89
N LEU A 122 15.01 -9.97 3.22
CA LEU A 122 15.37 -8.67 3.79
C LEU A 122 14.45 -8.26 4.94
N ALA A 123 13.14 -8.50 4.81
CA ALA A 123 12.16 -8.23 5.87
C ALA A 123 12.45 -9.09 7.12
N LEU A 124 12.71 -10.39 6.92
CA LEU A 124 13.08 -11.30 8.01
C LEU A 124 14.41 -10.88 8.67
N ALA A 125 15.43 -10.53 7.87
CA ALA A 125 16.72 -10.05 8.38
C ALA A 125 16.60 -8.70 9.12
N GLY A 126 15.63 -7.87 8.75
CA GLY A 126 15.31 -6.63 9.45
C GLY A 126 14.52 -6.81 10.74
N GLY A 127 14.07 -8.04 11.05
CA GLY A 127 13.44 -8.40 12.31
C GLY A 127 11.94 -8.10 12.40
N ILE A 128 11.23 -7.96 11.27
CA ILE A 128 9.77 -7.92 11.34
C ILE A 128 9.22 -9.33 11.59
N GLU A 129 8.23 -9.43 12.48
CA GLU A 129 7.54 -10.70 12.75
C GLU A 129 6.89 -11.23 11.46
N PRO A 130 7.13 -12.50 11.05
CA PRO A 130 6.62 -13.05 9.80
C PRO A 130 5.09 -12.94 9.64
N GLY A 131 4.35 -13.08 10.74
CA GLY A 131 2.89 -12.94 10.76
C GLY A 131 2.37 -11.54 10.40
N ARG A 132 3.26 -10.52 10.36
CA ARG A 132 2.97 -9.15 9.92
C ARG A 132 3.39 -8.89 8.47
N ILE A 133 3.76 -9.93 7.73
CA ILE A 133 4.17 -9.83 6.32
C ILE A 133 3.02 -10.25 5.41
N GLY A 134 2.79 -9.47 4.34
CA GLY A 134 1.98 -9.86 3.18
C GLY A 134 2.85 -10.17 1.98
N LEU A 135 2.78 -11.38 1.42
CA LEU A 135 3.50 -11.73 0.18
C LEU A 135 2.62 -11.50 -1.05
N HIS A 136 3.04 -10.57 -1.90
CA HIS A 136 2.48 -10.25 -3.20
C HIS A 136 3.34 -10.83 -4.33
N GLY A 137 2.92 -10.62 -5.58
CA GLY A 137 3.63 -11.04 -6.79
C GLY A 137 2.69 -11.71 -7.78
N ASN A 138 2.80 -11.42 -9.07
CA ASN A 138 1.88 -11.95 -10.09
C ASN A 138 2.30 -13.29 -10.70
N ASN A 139 3.44 -13.81 -10.27
CA ASN A 139 3.98 -15.08 -10.73
C ASN A 139 4.90 -15.68 -9.67
N LYS A 140 4.36 -15.97 -8.48
CA LYS A 140 5.18 -16.52 -7.39
C LYS A 140 5.68 -17.91 -7.77
N SER A 141 6.98 -18.10 -7.65
CA SER A 141 7.60 -19.42 -7.82
C SER A 141 7.24 -20.37 -6.67
N VAL A 142 7.36 -21.67 -6.91
CA VAL A 142 7.17 -22.70 -5.88
C VAL A 142 8.13 -22.48 -4.70
N SER A 143 9.38 -22.07 -4.97
CA SER A 143 10.36 -21.75 -3.93
C SER A 143 9.97 -20.52 -3.10
N GLU A 144 9.46 -19.46 -3.73
CA GLU A 144 8.99 -18.27 -3.00
C GLU A 144 7.81 -18.60 -2.07
N ILE A 145 6.88 -19.45 -2.54
CA ILE A 145 5.76 -19.91 -1.72
C ILE A 145 6.26 -20.79 -0.57
N ASP A 146 7.20 -21.71 -0.84
CA ASP A 146 7.80 -22.59 0.18
C ASP A 146 8.51 -21.81 1.29
N GLU A 147 9.31 -20.80 0.92
CA GLU A 147 9.97 -19.90 1.87
C GLU A 147 8.97 -19.11 2.71
N ALA A 148 7.90 -18.60 2.09
CA ALA A 148 6.87 -17.83 2.78
C ALA A 148 6.07 -18.67 3.79
N VAL A 149 5.66 -19.87 3.39
CA VAL A 149 4.95 -20.82 4.27
C VAL A 149 5.90 -21.29 5.39
N THR A 150 7.17 -21.55 5.07
CA THR A 150 8.20 -21.93 6.05
C THR A 150 8.42 -20.83 7.09
N ALA A 151 8.53 -19.58 6.67
CA ALA A 151 8.71 -18.44 7.55
C ALA A 151 7.47 -18.12 8.40
N GLY A 152 6.28 -18.55 7.97
CA GLY A 152 5.01 -18.22 8.63
C GLY A 152 4.51 -16.82 8.24
N VAL A 153 4.62 -16.46 6.97
CA VAL A 153 4.11 -15.20 6.42
C VAL A 153 2.62 -15.05 6.72
N GLY A 154 2.24 -13.87 7.22
CA GLY A 154 0.90 -13.58 7.71
C GLY A 154 -0.21 -13.76 6.68
N ALA A 155 0.03 -13.43 5.41
CA ALA A 155 -0.86 -13.74 4.31
C ALA A 155 -0.13 -13.81 2.96
N ILE A 156 -0.48 -14.78 2.11
CA ILE A 156 -0.09 -14.80 0.70
C ILE A 156 -1.26 -14.25 -0.14
N VAL A 157 -0.99 -13.22 -0.95
CA VAL A 157 -1.97 -12.60 -1.83
C VAL A 157 -1.96 -13.30 -3.17
N ILE A 158 -2.94 -14.16 -3.42
CA ILE A 158 -3.12 -14.95 -4.64
C ILE A 158 -3.42 -14.04 -5.81
N ASP A 159 -2.64 -14.17 -6.88
CA ASP A 159 -2.76 -13.34 -8.10
C ASP A 159 -3.19 -14.15 -9.33
N SER A 160 -3.14 -15.49 -9.25
CA SER A 160 -3.59 -16.41 -10.30
C SER A 160 -4.10 -17.74 -9.74
N GLU A 161 -4.98 -18.43 -10.47
CA GLU A 161 -5.58 -19.70 -10.03
C GLU A 161 -4.54 -20.77 -9.70
N ILE A 162 -3.46 -20.86 -10.49
CA ILE A 162 -2.42 -21.89 -10.30
C ILE A 162 -1.70 -21.77 -8.95
N GLU A 163 -1.68 -20.58 -8.35
CA GLU A 163 -1.09 -20.38 -7.03
C GLU A 163 -1.88 -21.10 -5.92
N ILE A 164 -3.19 -21.31 -6.07
CA ILE A 164 -4.02 -21.97 -5.05
C ILE A 164 -3.49 -23.39 -4.78
N GLU A 165 -3.30 -24.19 -5.83
CA GLU A 165 -2.82 -25.56 -5.71
C GLU A 165 -1.36 -25.62 -5.23
N ARG A 166 -0.52 -24.66 -5.66
CA ARG A 166 0.88 -24.56 -5.19
C ARG A 166 0.94 -24.30 -3.70
N ILE A 167 0.20 -23.29 -3.20
CA ILE A 167 0.17 -22.94 -1.79
C ILE A 167 -0.44 -24.09 -0.97
N ALA A 168 -1.53 -24.70 -1.43
CA ALA A 168 -2.16 -25.83 -0.74
C ALA A 168 -1.21 -27.04 -0.62
N SER A 169 -0.56 -27.41 -1.72
CA SER A 169 0.39 -28.55 -1.74
C SER A 169 1.57 -28.34 -0.79
N ILE A 170 2.18 -27.15 -0.81
CA ILE A 170 3.30 -26.78 0.08
C ILE A 170 2.84 -26.70 1.54
N SER A 171 1.70 -26.07 1.80
CA SER A 171 1.17 -25.95 3.17
C SER A 171 0.86 -27.34 3.76
N SER A 172 0.36 -28.26 2.92
CA SER A 172 0.12 -29.65 3.29
C SER A 172 1.41 -30.42 3.59
N SER A 173 2.43 -30.30 2.74
CA SER A 173 3.72 -30.98 2.96
C SER A 173 4.43 -30.49 4.23
N GLN A 174 4.20 -29.23 4.62
CA GLN A 174 4.77 -28.63 5.83
C GLN A 174 3.85 -28.74 7.07
N ASN A 175 2.66 -29.35 6.94
CA ASN A 175 1.64 -29.42 8.00
C ASN A 175 1.30 -28.04 8.61
N LYS A 176 1.12 -27.04 7.75
CA LYS A 176 0.74 -25.66 8.12
C LYS A 176 -0.59 -25.27 7.48
N ILE A 177 -1.27 -24.32 8.11
CA ILE A 177 -2.42 -23.63 7.51
C ILE A 177 -1.92 -22.25 7.08
N GLN A 178 -1.95 -21.98 5.77
CA GLN A 178 -1.53 -20.70 5.22
C GLN A 178 -2.74 -19.79 5.04
N ASN A 179 -2.65 -18.61 5.63
CA ASN A 179 -3.59 -17.52 5.39
C ASN A 179 -3.42 -16.97 3.97
N VAL A 180 -4.52 -16.78 3.25
CA VAL A 180 -4.50 -16.26 1.89
C VAL A 180 -5.54 -15.17 1.68
N ARG A 181 -5.22 -14.21 0.80
CA ARG A 181 -6.17 -13.26 0.22
C ARG A 181 -6.20 -13.47 -1.29
N ILE A 182 -7.29 -13.10 -1.95
CA ILE A 182 -7.31 -13.02 -3.42
C ILE A 182 -7.15 -11.55 -3.83
N ARG A 183 -6.22 -11.27 -4.74
CA ARG A 183 -6.19 -9.98 -5.42
C ARG A 183 -7.29 -9.94 -6.48
N VAL A 184 -8.21 -9.01 -6.32
CA VAL A 184 -9.32 -8.78 -7.23
C VAL A 184 -9.00 -7.60 -8.13
N ASN A 185 -9.19 -7.78 -9.43
CA ASN A 185 -9.27 -6.68 -10.37
C ASN A 185 -10.68 -6.07 -10.29
N SER A 186 -10.81 -4.91 -9.63
CA SER A 186 -12.08 -4.18 -9.55
C SER A 186 -12.46 -3.45 -10.84
N GLY A 187 -11.59 -3.43 -11.86
CA GLY A 187 -11.78 -2.64 -13.09
C GLY A 187 -11.71 -1.13 -12.85
N VAL A 188 -11.09 -0.71 -11.74
CA VAL A 188 -10.87 0.69 -11.39
C VAL A 188 -9.39 0.98 -11.50
N HIS A 189 -9.05 1.96 -12.33
CA HIS A 189 -7.69 2.49 -12.45
C HIS A 189 -7.70 3.96 -12.07
N ALA A 190 -7.05 4.30 -10.97
CA ALA A 190 -6.95 5.68 -10.50
C ALA A 190 -5.60 6.29 -10.90
N PHE A 191 -5.66 7.43 -11.57
CA PHE A 191 -4.52 8.29 -11.88
C PHE A 191 -4.62 9.57 -11.06
N THR A 192 -3.58 10.41 -11.14
CA THR A 192 -3.39 11.60 -10.29
C THR A 192 -4.66 12.45 -10.12
N HIS A 193 -5.37 12.77 -11.20
CA HIS A 193 -6.58 13.63 -11.17
C HIS A 193 -7.84 13.00 -11.79
N GLU A 194 -7.74 11.82 -12.37
CA GLU A 194 -8.85 11.14 -13.06
C GLU A 194 -8.84 9.66 -12.71
N TYR A 195 -10.00 9.02 -12.67
CA TYR A 195 -10.08 7.56 -12.65
C TYR A 195 -10.77 7.05 -13.92
N LEU A 196 -10.22 5.98 -14.46
CA LEU A 196 -10.80 5.23 -15.56
C LEU A 196 -11.50 4.00 -14.97
N ALA A 197 -12.82 4.09 -14.91
CA ALA A 197 -13.70 2.94 -14.73
C ALA A 197 -13.90 2.27 -16.10
N THR A 198 -12.92 1.45 -16.52
CA THR A 198 -13.03 0.72 -17.78
C THR A 198 -13.26 -0.75 -17.52
N SER A 199 -14.14 -1.37 -18.30
CA SER A 199 -14.35 -2.82 -18.33
C SER A 199 -13.20 -3.59 -19.01
N ARG A 200 -12.06 -2.95 -19.26
CA ARG A 200 -10.91 -3.61 -19.90
C ARG A 200 -10.01 -4.20 -18.85
N GLU A 201 -10.05 -5.52 -18.78
CA GLU A 201 -9.21 -6.42 -17.98
C GLU A 201 -7.75 -6.50 -18.47
N ASP A 202 -7.22 -5.43 -19.06
CA ASP A 202 -5.87 -5.42 -19.65
C ASP A 202 -4.80 -5.06 -18.61
N GLN A 203 -4.76 -5.82 -17.52
CA GLN A 203 -3.66 -5.78 -16.56
C GLN A 203 -3.24 -7.18 -16.15
N LYS A 204 -1.92 -7.35 -15.96
CA LYS A 204 -1.31 -8.62 -15.58
C LYS A 204 -1.58 -9.06 -14.13
N PHE A 205 -2.42 -8.34 -13.40
CA PHE A 205 -2.54 -8.42 -11.96
C PHE A 205 -3.98 -8.71 -11.53
N GLY A 206 -4.09 -9.68 -10.63
CA GLY A 206 -5.35 -10.02 -9.97
C GLY A 206 -6.33 -10.77 -10.86
N ILE A 207 -7.35 -11.30 -10.21
CA ILE A 207 -8.40 -12.13 -10.79
C ILE A 207 -9.61 -11.24 -11.13
N ALA A 208 -10.22 -11.47 -12.29
CA ALA A 208 -11.44 -10.76 -12.67
C ALA A 208 -12.54 -10.99 -11.63
N ILE A 209 -13.30 -9.95 -11.29
CA ILE A 209 -14.26 -9.99 -10.18
C ILE A 209 -15.29 -11.12 -10.31
N ALA A 210 -15.64 -11.50 -11.54
CA ALA A 210 -16.60 -12.56 -11.85
C ALA A 210 -16.07 -13.98 -11.52
N ASP A 211 -14.75 -14.18 -11.57
CA ASP A 211 -14.12 -15.49 -11.37
C ASP A 211 -13.80 -15.75 -9.88
N VAL A 212 -13.79 -14.71 -9.05
CA VAL A 212 -13.44 -14.81 -7.63
C VAL A 212 -14.29 -15.82 -6.85
N PRO A 213 -15.63 -15.89 -7.01
CA PRO A 213 -16.45 -16.86 -6.26
C PRO A 213 -16.03 -18.32 -6.44
N GLU A 214 -15.71 -18.72 -7.68
CA GLU A 214 -15.25 -20.08 -7.98
C GLU A 214 -13.88 -20.36 -7.32
N LEU A 215 -12.96 -19.40 -7.40
CA LEU A 215 -11.64 -19.55 -6.80
C LEU A 215 -11.69 -19.55 -5.26
N VAL A 216 -12.60 -18.80 -4.64
CA VAL A 216 -12.81 -18.88 -3.18
C VAL A 216 -13.38 -20.24 -2.78
N ALA A 217 -14.30 -20.81 -3.57
CA ALA A 217 -14.78 -22.17 -3.32
C ALA A 217 -13.64 -23.20 -3.40
N LYS A 218 -12.72 -23.04 -4.36
CA LYS A 218 -11.50 -23.86 -4.47
C LYS A 218 -10.55 -23.66 -3.29
N ILE A 219 -10.33 -22.43 -2.81
CA ILE A 219 -9.53 -22.18 -1.61
C ILE A 219 -10.14 -22.89 -0.40
N ARG A 220 -11.47 -22.76 -0.21
CA ARG A 220 -12.19 -23.33 0.93
C ARG A 220 -12.26 -24.86 0.92
N SER A 221 -12.03 -25.53 -0.21
CA SER A 221 -11.95 -26.99 -0.27
C SER A 221 -10.61 -27.55 0.24
N HIS A 222 -9.58 -26.71 0.37
CA HIS A 222 -8.28 -27.08 0.91
C HIS A 222 -8.20 -26.78 2.41
N SER A 223 -8.11 -27.82 3.24
CA SER A 223 -8.01 -27.68 4.71
C SER A 223 -6.76 -26.95 5.21
N GLN A 224 -5.76 -26.79 4.35
CA GLN A 224 -4.48 -26.14 4.61
C GLN A 224 -4.48 -24.66 4.22
N LEU A 225 -5.57 -24.14 3.68
CA LEU A 225 -5.73 -22.73 3.35
C LEU A 225 -6.78 -22.10 4.26
N ASN A 226 -6.48 -20.90 4.74
CA ASN A 226 -7.45 -20.07 5.46
C ASN A 226 -7.71 -18.79 4.66
N PHE A 227 -8.91 -18.65 4.13
CA PHE A 227 -9.29 -17.48 3.33
C PHE A 227 -9.60 -16.28 4.24
N LEU A 228 -8.74 -15.26 4.19
CA LEU A 228 -8.90 -14.02 4.95
C LEU A 228 -9.79 -13.01 4.22
N GLY A 229 -9.76 -12.98 2.89
CA GLY A 229 -10.63 -12.10 2.12
C GLY A 229 -9.97 -11.51 0.88
N LEU A 230 -10.34 -10.26 0.58
CA LEU A 230 -10.05 -9.63 -0.70
C LEU A 230 -8.92 -8.61 -0.57
N HIS A 231 -8.12 -8.50 -1.61
CA HIS A 231 -7.15 -7.44 -1.81
C HIS A 231 -7.43 -6.72 -3.14
N SER A 232 -7.29 -5.40 -3.20
CA SER A 232 -7.31 -4.64 -4.45
C SER A 232 -6.21 -3.57 -4.40
N HIS A 233 -5.68 -3.22 -5.57
CA HIS A 233 -4.74 -2.11 -5.71
C HIS A 233 -4.99 -1.42 -7.04
N ILE A 234 -5.45 -0.17 -6.97
CA ILE A 234 -6.04 0.55 -8.12
C ILE A 234 -5.08 1.52 -8.83
N GLY A 235 -3.87 1.71 -8.30
CA GLY A 235 -2.90 2.63 -8.89
C GLY A 235 -1.86 3.16 -7.91
N SER A 236 -1.07 4.12 -8.38
CA SER A 236 -0.06 4.84 -7.61
C SER A 236 -0.22 6.32 -7.87
N GLN A 237 0.22 7.15 -6.92
CA GLN A 237 0.21 8.60 -7.05
C GLN A 237 -1.20 9.19 -7.21
N ILE A 238 -2.16 8.66 -6.45
CA ILE A 238 -3.58 8.99 -6.52
C ILE A 238 -3.85 10.20 -5.62
N PHE A 239 -4.40 11.30 -6.18
CA PHE A 239 -4.87 12.45 -5.41
C PHE A 239 -6.40 12.49 -5.26
N SER A 240 -7.12 11.66 -6.01
CA SER A 240 -8.59 11.59 -6.01
C SER A 240 -9.06 10.38 -5.20
N VAL A 241 -9.91 10.61 -4.20
CA VAL A 241 -10.45 9.54 -3.35
C VAL A 241 -11.53 8.71 -4.05
N GLU A 242 -12.11 9.26 -5.12
CA GLU A 242 -13.19 8.68 -5.91
C GLU A 242 -12.82 7.30 -6.45
N GLY A 243 -11.56 7.07 -6.84
CA GLY A 243 -11.09 5.76 -7.27
C GLY A 243 -11.18 4.69 -6.17
N PHE A 244 -10.82 5.04 -4.93
CA PHE A 244 -10.95 4.11 -3.80
C PHE A 244 -12.42 3.84 -3.47
N ILE A 245 -13.26 4.89 -3.45
CA ILE A 245 -14.71 4.78 -3.24
C ILE A 245 -15.34 3.85 -4.29
N GLU A 246 -14.99 4.02 -5.56
CA GLU A 246 -15.49 3.18 -6.65
C GLU A 246 -15.00 1.72 -6.51
N SER A 247 -13.77 1.50 -6.07
CA SER A 247 -13.28 0.14 -5.78
C SER A 247 -14.06 -0.51 -4.64
N VAL A 248 -14.38 0.22 -3.57
CA VAL A 248 -15.23 -0.28 -2.47
C VAL A 248 -16.61 -0.66 -2.98
N LYS A 249 -17.26 0.20 -3.78
CA LYS A 249 -18.59 -0.09 -4.36
C LYS A 249 -18.64 -1.38 -5.16
N ARG A 250 -17.55 -1.74 -5.84
CA ARG A 250 -17.47 -2.96 -6.64
C ARG A 250 -17.13 -4.20 -5.82
N LEU A 251 -16.26 -4.06 -4.82
CA LEU A 251 -15.82 -5.18 -3.99
C LEU A 251 -16.86 -5.60 -2.94
N MET A 252 -17.67 -4.67 -2.42
CA MET A 252 -18.62 -4.97 -1.35
C MET A 252 -19.75 -5.95 -1.74
N PRO A 253 -20.35 -5.89 -2.96
CA PRO A 253 -21.27 -6.93 -3.42
C PRO A 253 -20.63 -8.31 -3.49
N LEU A 254 -19.38 -8.40 -3.99
CA LEU A 254 -18.62 -9.66 -4.00
C LEU A 254 -18.35 -10.14 -2.57
N HIS A 255 -17.93 -9.25 -1.67
CA HIS A 255 -17.71 -9.58 -0.26
C HIS A 255 -18.97 -10.18 0.37
N LYS A 256 -20.14 -9.56 0.17
CA LYS A 256 -21.43 -10.11 0.61
C LYS A 256 -21.70 -11.51 0.07
N LEU A 257 -21.51 -11.71 -1.24
CA LEU A 257 -21.72 -13.02 -1.87
C LEU A 257 -20.82 -14.09 -1.25
N LEU A 258 -19.55 -13.77 -1.00
CA LEU A 258 -18.60 -14.71 -0.42
C LEU A 258 -18.91 -15.07 1.05
N LEU A 259 -19.61 -14.20 1.78
CA LEU A 259 -20.08 -14.48 3.14
C LEU A 259 -21.14 -15.59 3.18
N GLU A 260 -21.89 -15.82 2.10
CA GLU A 260 -22.93 -16.87 2.03
C GLU A 260 -22.34 -18.29 2.16
N THR A 261 -21.05 -18.45 1.86
CA THR A 261 -20.35 -19.74 1.86
C THR A 261 -19.23 -19.83 2.90
N GLY A 262 -19.05 -18.80 3.75
CA GLY A 262 -18.05 -18.80 4.83
C GLY A 262 -17.49 -17.43 5.18
N SER A 263 -16.60 -17.36 6.17
CA SER A 263 -16.02 -16.10 6.67
C SER A 263 -15.16 -15.38 5.62
N VAL A 264 -15.19 -14.04 5.66
CA VAL A 264 -14.37 -13.12 4.86
C VAL A 264 -13.92 -11.97 5.79
N PRO A 265 -13.02 -12.21 6.76
CA PRO A 265 -12.75 -11.27 7.84
C PRO A 265 -12.05 -9.96 7.40
N GLU A 266 -11.44 -9.91 6.21
CA GLU A 266 -10.58 -8.81 5.79
C GLU A 266 -10.90 -8.26 4.39
N LEU A 267 -10.73 -6.95 4.24
CA LEU A 267 -10.77 -6.23 2.96
C LEU A 267 -9.59 -5.25 2.88
N ASN A 268 -8.56 -5.62 2.12
CA ASN A 268 -7.40 -4.78 1.89
C ASN A 268 -7.57 -3.98 0.60
N LEU A 269 -7.58 -2.65 0.68
CA LEU A 269 -7.81 -1.76 -0.47
C LEU A 269 -6.51 -1.23 -1.11
N GLY A 270 -5.37 -1.74 -0.66
CA GLY A 270 -4.04 -1.41 -1.18
C GLY A 270 -3.61 0.02 -0.84
N GLY A 271 -2.42 0.37 -1.34
CA GLY A 271 -1.89 1.73 -1.26
C GLY A 271 -2.14 2.53 -2.54
N GLY A 272 -1.30 3.54 -2.74
CA GLY A 272 -1.35 4.43 -3.91
C GLY A 272 -1.55 5.90 -3.56
N PHE A 273 -1.64 6.23 -2.27
CA PHE A 273 -1.71 7.60 -1.77
C PHE A 273 -0.56 8.45 -2.33
N GLY A 274 -0.91 9.53 -3.01
CA GLY A 274 0.08 10.40 -3.63
C GLY A 274 0.84 11.28 -2.63
N ILE A 275 1.98 11.77 -3.09
CA ILE A 275 2.83 12.79 -2.44
C ILE A 275 3.10 13.95 -3.39
N ASN A 276 3.50 15.11 -2.88
CA ASN A 276 3.91 16.22 -3.76
C ASN A 276 5.36 16.03 -4.21
N TYR A 277 5.59 15.88 -5.51
CA TYR A 277 6.92 15.91 -6.12
C TYR A 277 7.33 17.32 -6.53
N THR A 278 6.36 18.14 -6.92
CA THR A 278 6.55 19.51 -7.38
C THR A 278 5.66 20.48 -6.60
N ALA A 279 5.94 21.78 -6.73
CA ALA A 279 5.14 22.81 -6.06
C ALA A 279 3.73 22.96 -6.65
N ALA A 280 3.47 22.36 -7.83
CA ALA A 280 2.15 22.34 -8.46
C ALA A 280 1.26 21.21 -7.92
N ASP A 281 1.86 20.19 -7.30
CA ASP A 281 1.12 19.05 -6.77
C ASP A 281 0.33 19.43 -5.51
N GLN A 282 -0.86 18.84 -5.38
CA GLN A 282 -1.77 19.04 -4.25
C GLN A 282 -2.30 17.69 -3.76
N ALA A 283 -1.39 16.83 -3.33
CA ALA A 283 -1.74 15.55 -2.71
C ALA A 283 -2.56 15.78 -1.44
N PRO A 284 -3.74 15.15 -1.29
CA PRO A 284 -4.49 15.22 -0.05
C PRO A 284 -3.77 14.50 1.08
N GLU A 285 -4.05 14.92 2.31
CA GLU A 285 -3.58 14.24 3.51
C GLU A 285 -4.11 12.80 3.58
N VAL A 286 -3.29 11.88 4.06
CA VAL A 286 -3.70 10.46 4.20
C VAL A 286 -4.90 10.27 5.14
N SER A 287 -5.09 11.17 6.10
CA SER A 287 -6.24 11.17 7.00
C SER A 287 -7.57 11.41 6.29
N PHE A 288 -7.56 12.20 5.21
CA PHE A 288 -8.72 12.39 4.36
C PHE A 288 -9.08 11.08 3.64
N PHE A 289 -8.11 10.42 3.00
CA PHE A 289 -8.33 9.11 2.38
C PHE A 289 -8.84 8.07 3.38
N ALA A 290 -8.20 7.95 4.55
CA ALA A 290 -8.61 7.00 5.58
C ALA A 290 -10.07 7.24 6.03
N SER A 291 -10.47 8.50 6.22
CA SER A 291 -11.83 8.85 6.62
C SER A 291 -12.86 8.48 5.56
N GLU A 292 -12.63 8.88 4.30
CA GLU A 292 -13.56 8.63 3.20
C GLU A 292 -13.68 7.14 2.86
N ILE A 293 -12.56 6.40 2.87
CA ILE A 293 -12.55 4.96 2.63
C ILE A 293 -13.34 4.23 3.72
N CYS A 294 -13.05 4.50 5.00
CA CYS A 294 -13.76 3.88 6.12
C CYS A 294 -15.26 4.21 6.09
N SER A 295 -15.62 5.46 5.80
CA SER A 295 -17.01 5.91 5.67
C SER A 295 -17.76 5.19 4.56
N GLU A 296 -17.16 5.04 3.37
CA GLU A 296 -17.80 4.30 2.28
C GLU A 296 -17.93 2.81 2.62
N VAL A 297 -16.93 2.17 3.24
CA VAL A 297 -17.03 0.77 3.68
C VAL A 297 -18.18 0.59 4.67
N GLU A 298 -18.26 1.41 5.73
CA GLU A 298 -19.33 1.35 6.73
C GLU A 298 -20.71 1.52 6.07
N LYS A 299 -20.84 2.52 5.20
CA LYS A 299 -22.07 2.78 4.46
C LYS A 299 -22.50 1.55 3.65
N ARG A 300 -21.58 0.92 2.91
CA ARG A 300 -21.88 -0.29 2.13
C ARG A 300 -22.22 -1.48 2.99
N CYS A 301 -21.51 -1.69 4.10
CA CYS A 301 -21.84 -2.76 5.04
C CYS A 301 -23.26 -2.60 5.60
N ARG A 302 -23.65 -1.38 5.97
CA ARG A 302 -25.01 -1.05 6.44
C ARG A 302 -26.07 -1.28 5.36
N GLU A 303 -25.83 -0.82 4.13
CA GLU A 303 -26.75 -1.04 3.00
C GLU A 303 -26.91 -2.53 2.65
N LEU A 304 -25.84 -3.31 2.79
CA LEU A 304 -25.82 -4.73 2.48
C LEU A 304 -26.28 -5.63 3.63
N GLY A 305 -26.36 -5.09 4.86
CA GLY A 305 -26.73 -5.82 6.07
C GLY A 305 -25.66 -6.80 6.54
N ILE A 306 -24.38 -6.43 6.44
CA ILE A 306 -23.22 -7.26 6.81
C ILE A 306 -22.31 -6.53 7.80
N GLU A 307 -21.47 -7.27 8.50
CA GLU A 307 -20.46 -6.71 9.41
C GLU A 307 -19.33 -6.01 8.64
N VAL A 308 -18.70 -5.02 9.28
CA VAL A 308 -17.54 -4.31 8.71
C VAL A 308 -16.30 -5.19 8.82
N PRO A 309 -15.60 -5.52 7.72
CA PRO A 309 -14.39 -6.32 7.79
C PRO A 309 -13.23 -5.53 8.41
N VAL A 310 -12.16 -6.23 8.80
CA VAL A 310 -10.87 -5.60 9.12
C VAL A 310 -10.29 -5.02 7.83
N LEU A 311 -9.77 -3.79 7.91
CA LEU A 311 -9.21 -3.06 6.77
C LEU A 311 -7.70 -3.20 6.67
#